data_AF-A0A0J5FXH6-F1
#
_entry.id   AF-A0A0J5FXH6-F1
#
_cell.length_a   1.000
_cell.length_b   1.000
_cell.length_c   1.000
_cell.angle_alpha   90.00
_cell.angle_beta   90.00
_cell.angle_gamma   90.00
#
_symmetry.space_group_name_H-M   'P 1'
#
loop_
_entity.id
_entity.type
_entity.pdbx_description
1 polymer ?
#
loop_
_entity_poly.entity_id
_entity_poly.type
_entity_poly.pdbx_seq_one_letter_code
_entity_poly.pdbx_strand_id
1 'polypeptide(L)'
;MNGKASFGEKAARRLEKDYHMPEGYLDAGANDADIIDPLQVTLTPRQKILLELFEELPESEATALIKNLEEKKQHYDNLLEELLHKKKQKKA
;
A
#
# COMPACT_ATOMS: atom_id res chain seq x y z
N MET A 1 6.50 38.59 4.61
CA MET A 1 5.58 37.82 5.47
C MET A 1 6.08 36.39 5.52
N ASN A 2 6.69 35.95 6.62
CA ASN A 2 7.17 34.57 6.78
C ASN A 2 6.14 33.76 7.58
N GLY A 3 5.31 32.97 6.88
CA GLY A 3 4.24 32.16 7.46
C GLY A 3 4.72 30.89 8.15
N LYS A 4 5.58 31.01 9.18
CA LYS A 4 5.87 29.91 10.12
C LYS A 4 4.83 29.90 11.24
N ALA A 5 3.55 29.85 10.88
CA ALA A 5 2.51 29.65 11.87
C ALA A 5 2.49 28.16 12.21
N SER A 6 3.16 27.80 13.30
CA SER A 6 2.89 26.56 14.00
C SER A 6 1.45 26.63 14.50
N PHE A 7 0.49 26.21 13.67
CA PHE A 7 -0.90 26.09 14.08
C PHE A 7 -0.94 25.02 15.19
N GLY A 8 -1.43 25.38 16.37
CA GLY A 8 -1.47 24.45 17.50
C GLY A 8 -2.27 23.19 17.15
N GLU A 9 -1.90 22.05 17.74
CA GLU A 9 -2.41 20.70 17.43
C GLU A 9 -3.95 20.65 17.26
N LYS A 10 -4.71 21.37 18.10
CA LYS A 10 -6.18 21.41 18.00
C LYS A 10 -6.71 22.07 16.72
N ALA A 11 -6.00 23.05 16.17
CA ALA A 11 -6.34 23.69 14.91
C ALA A 11 -5.97 22.80 13.71
N ALA A 12 -4.81 22.13 13.78
CA ALA A 12 -4.38 21.12 12.80
C ALA A 12 -5.43 20.00 12.69
N ARG A 13 -5.80 19.37 13.82
CA ARG A 13 -6.81 18.29 13.88
C ARG A 13 -8.17 18.70 13.30
N ARG A 14 -8.58 19.96 13.50
CA ARG A 14 -9.83 20.49 12.95
C ARG A 14 -9.78 20.57 11.42
N LEU A 15 -8.69 21.10 10.88
CA LEU A 15 -8.48 21.20 9.44
C LEU A 15 -8.35 19.81 8.81
N GLU A 16 -7.65 18.87 9.46
CA GLU A 16 -7.56 17.48 9.00
C GLU A 16 -8.96 16.87 8.83
N LYS A 17 -9.82 17.05 9.83
CA LYS A 17 -11.20 16.55 9.78
C LYS A 17 -12.04 17.23 8.70
N ASP A 18 -11.99 18.56 8.61
CA ASP A 18 -12.83 19.33 7.68
C ASP A 18 -12.46 19.04 6.22
N TYR A 19 -11.18 18.79 5.94
CA TYR A 19 -10.66 18.50 4.60
C TYR A 19 -10.44 17.00 4.33
N HIS A 20 -10.89 16.11 5.23
CA HIS A 20 -10.69 14.66 5.13
C HIS A 20 -9.23 14.25 4.96
N MET A 21 -8.29 15.02 5.53
CA MET A 21 -6.89 14.64 5.58
C MET A 21 -6.67 13.61 6.69
N PRO A 22 -5.67 12.72 6.56
CA PRO A 22 -5.29 11.79 7.60
C PRO A 22 -4.93 12.51 8.91
N GLU A 23 -5.17 11.85 10.05
CA GLU A 23 -4.73 12.36 11.34
C GLU A 23 -3.20 12.46 11.37
N GLY A 24 -2.69 13.65 11.68
CA GLY A 24 -1.25 13.94 11.75
C GLY A 24 -0.64 14.42 10.44
N TYR A 25 -1.46 14.59 9.40
CA TYR A 25 -1.03 15.10 8.10
C TYR A 25 -0.46 16.52 8.18
N LEU A 26 -1.01 17.37 9.04
CA LEU A 26 -0.54 18.75 9.22
C LEU A 26 0.53 18.88 10.33
N ASP A 27 0.77 17.80 11.09
CA ASP A 27 1.79 17.77 12.14
C ASP A 27 3.21 17.61 11.58
N ALA A 28 3.33 17.09 10.35
CA ALA A 28 4.60 17.00 9.64
C ALA A 28 5.05 18.40 9.19
N GLY A 29 6.14 18.89 9.77
CA GLY A 29 6.79 20.10 9.28
C GLY A 29 7.11 19.95 7.80
N ALA A 30 6.98 21.04 7.03
CA ALA A 30 7.17 21.08 5.57
C ALA A 30 8.57 20.67 5.04
N ASN A 31 9.38 19.97 5.84
CA ASN A 31 10.71 19.49 5.52
C ASN A 31 10.84 17.96 5.55
N ASP A 32 9.80 17.21 5.92
CA ASP A 32 9.89 15.75 5.91
C ASP A 32 9.31 15.21 4.59
N ALA A 33 10.21 14.79 3.71
CA ALA A 33 9.95 14.13 2.43
C ALA A 33 9.32 12.73 2.58
N ASP A 34 8.69 12.46 3.73
CA ASP A 34 8.15 11.17 4.14
C ASP A 34 6.66 11.30 4.53
N ILE A 35 5.91 12.17 3.84
CA ILE A 35 4.48 11.91 3.69
C ILE A 35 4.40 10.63 2.86
N ILE A 36 4.31 9.49 3.54
CA ILE A 36 3.82 8.24 2.94
C ILE A 36 2.36 8.52 2.62
N ASP A 37 2.14 9.20 1.51
CA ASP A 37 0.85 9.32 0.89
C ASP A 37 0.42 7.87 0.60
N PRO A 38 -0.66 7.34 1.18
CA PRO A 38 -1.10 5.98 0.89
C PRO A 38 -1.46 5.79 -0.60
N LEU A 39 -1.48 6.88 -1.37
CA LEU A 39 -1.68 6.93 -2.82
C LEU A 39 -0.37 7.01 -3.64
N GLN A 40 0.78 7.28 -3.02
CA GLN A 40 2.09 7.26 -3.68
C GLN A 40 2.68 5.84 -3.72
N VAL A 41 1.86 4.84 -4.06
CA VAL A 41 2.37 3.53 -4.44
C VAL A 41 3.07 3.70 -5.78
N THR A 42 4.39 3.88 -5.75
CA THR A 42 5.20 3.91 -6.97
C THR A 42 5.15 2.52 -7.61
N LEU A 43 4.19 2.32 -8.50
CA LEU A 43 4.05 1.08 -9.24
C LEU A 43 5.31 0.85 -10.08
N THR A 44 5.93 -0.30 -9.89
CA THR A 44 7.02 -0.77 -10.76
C THR A 44 6.53 -0.84 -12.20
N PRO A 45 7.43 -0.71 -13.21
CA PRO A 45 7.04 -0.81 -14.62
C PRO A 45 6.20 -2.07 -14.92
N ARG A 46 6.53 -3.19 -14.26
CA ARG A 46 5.79 -4.45 -14.39
C ARG A 46 4.36 -4.38 -13.82
N GLN A 47 4.17 -3.70 -12.69
CA GLN A 47 2.84 -3.53 -12.11
C GLN A 47 1.96 -2.61 -12.95
N LYS A 48 2.54 -1.58 -13.59
CA LYS A 48 1.80 -0.71 -14.52
C LYS A 48 1.28 -1.48 -15.73
N ILE A 49 2.15 -2.29 -16.35
CA ILE A 49 1.74 -3.16 -17.48
C ILE A 49 0.64 -4.13 -17.06
N LEU A 50 0.76 -4.73 -15.87
CA LEU A 50 -0.29 -5.62 -15.36
C LEU A 50 -1.62 -4.88 -15.21
N LEU A 51 -1.61 -3.65 -14.67
CA LEU A 51 -2.81 -2.85 -14.48
C LEU A 51 -3.45 -2.46 -15.82
N GLU A 52 -2.64 -1.99 -16.78
CA GLU A 52 -3.08 -1.61 -18.12
C GLU A 52 -3.73 -2.78 -18.85
N LEU A 53 -3.06 -3.94 -18.86
CA LEU A 53 -3.62 -5.18 -19.43
C LEU A 53 -4.89 -5.62 -18.71
N PHE A 54 -4.97 -5.41 -17.40
CA PHE A 54 -6.12 -5.82 -16.60
C PHE A 54 -7.35 -4.93 -16.85
N GLU A 55 -7.15 -3.62 -17.04
CA GLU A 55 -8.22 -2.67 -17.36
C GLU A 55 -8.79 -2.88 -18.77
N GLU A 56 -8.00 -3.41 -19.70
CA GLU A 56 -8.46 -3.78 -21.05
C GLU A 56 -9.29 -5.09 -21.08
N LEU A 57 -9.25 -5.90 -20.03
CA LEU A 57 -9.98 -7.16 -19.96
C LEU A 57 -11.46 -6.95 -19.60
N PRO A 58 -12.36 -7.80 -20.13
CA PRO A 58 -13.75 -7.82 -19.66
C PRO A 58 -13.81 -8.30 -18.20
N GLU A 59 -14.81 -7.81 -17.46
CA GLU A 59 -14.97 -8.06 -16.02
C GLU A 59 -14.98 -9.56 -15.66
N SER A 60 -15.51 -10.40 -16.55
CA SER A 60 -15.50 -11.86 -16.40
C SER A 60 -14.09 -12.45 -16.40
N GLU A 61 -13.20 -11.97 -17.27
CA GLU A 61 -11.83 -12.44 -17.35
C GLU A 61 -10.96 -11.86 -16.24
N ALA A 62 -11.15 -10.57 -15.93
CA ALA A 62 -10.52 -9.90 -14.80
C ALA A 62 -10.77 -10.68 -13.48
N THR A 63 -12.02 -11.05 -13.23
CA THR A 63 -12.40 -11.82 -12.03
C THR A 63 -11.76 -13.21 -12.01
N ALA A 64 -11.74 -13.90 -13.15
CA ALA A 64 -11.11 -15.21 -13.26
C ALA A 64 -9.59 -15.15 -13.03
N LEU A 65 -8.95 -14.08 -13.51
CA LEU A 65 -7.51 -13.86 -13.38
C LEU A 65 -7.11 -13.52 -11.94
N ILE A 66 -7.88 -12.68 -11.24
CA ILE A 66 -7.71 -12.43 -9.80
C ILE A 66 -7.76 -13.76 -9.03
N LYS A 67 -8.81 -14.56 -9.26
CA LYS A 67 -8.98 -15.84 -8.58
C LYS A 67 -7.78 -16.77 -8.81
N ASN A 68 -7.27 -16.84 -10.04
CA ASN A 68 -6.11 -17.67 -10.36
C ASN A 68 -4.83 -17.19 -9.65
N LEU A 69 -4.64 -15.86 -9.55
CA LEU A 69 -3.51 -15.28 -8.82
C LEU A 69 -3.59 -15.56 -7.33
N GLU A 70 -4.79 -15.48 -6.72
CA GLU A 70 -5.01 -15.80 -5.32
C GLU A 70 -4.71 -17.28 -5.02
N GLU A 71 -5.23 -18.20 -5.83
CA GLU A 71 -4.98 -19.64 -5.69
C GLU A 71 -3.48 -19.96 -5.79
N LYS A 72 -2.78 -19.35 -6.75
CA LYS A 72 -1.32 -19.50 -6.89
C LYS A 72 -0.58 -18.95 -5.68
N LYS A 73 -0.97 -17.77 -5.18
CA LYS A 73 -0.37 -17.17 -3.99
C LYS A 73 -0.50 -18.11 -2.80
N GLN A 74 -1.72 -18.60 -2.53
CA GLN A 74 -1.97 -19.56 -1.44
C GLN A 74 -1.16 -20.84 -1.60
N HIS A 75 -1.09 -21.39 -2.81
CA HIS A 75 -0.29 -22.59 -3.06
C HIS A 75 1.20 -22.37 -2.76
N TYR A 76 1.78 -21.25 -3.20
CA TYR A 76 3.19 -20.94 -2.92
C TYR A 76 3.43 -20.65 -1.45
N ASP A 77 2.54 -19.92 -0.78
CA ASP A 77 2.64 -19.65 0.66
C ASP A 77 2.68 -20.98 1.45
N ASN A 78 1.76 -21.91 1.16
CA ASN A 78 1.73 -23.23 1.76
C ASN A 78 3.02 -24.03 1.47
N LEU A 79 3.49 -24.04 0.22
CA LEU A 79 4.73 -24.72 -0.15
C LEU A 79 5.95 -24.15 0.58
N LEU A 80 5.99 -22.83 0.75
CA LEU A 80 7.07 -22.13 1.44
C LEU A 80 7.05 -22.48 2.93
N GLU A 81 5.86 -22.54 3.56
CA GLU A 81 5.70 -23.02 4.92
C GLU A 81 6.18 -24.47 5.10
N GLU A 82 5.83 -25.38 4.20
CA GLU A 82 6.30 -26.76 4.23
C GLU A 82 7.84 -26.86 4.15
N LEU A 83 8.45 -26.08 3.26
CA LEU A 83 9.91 -26.05 3.09
C LEU A 83 10.60 -25.49 4.34
N LEU A 84 10.04 -24.44 4.95
CA LEU A 84 10.54 -23.87 6.20
C LEU A 84 10.44 -24.88 7.36
N HIS A 85 9.32 -25.60 7.45
CA HIS A 85 9.13 -26.66 8.44
C HIS A 85 10.15 -27.80 8.26
N LYS A 86 10.35 -28.28 7.03
CA LYS A 86 11.34 -29.32 6.73
C LYS A 86 12.77 -28.87 7.05
N LYS A 87 13.12 -27.60 6.80
CA LYS A 87 14.43 -27.04 7.13
C LYS A 87 14.66 -26.91 8.64
N LYS A 88 13.63 -26.59 9.42
CA LYS A 88 13.69 -26.57 10.89
C LYS A 88 13.85 -27.97 11.46
N GLN A 89 13.15 -28.97 10.91
CA GLN A 89 13.28 -30.36 11.37
C GLN A 89 14.63 -31.01 11.03
N LYS A 90 15.27 -30.62 9.92
CA LYS A 90 16.63 -31.10 9.57
C LYS A 90 17.78 -30.51 10.41
N LYS A 91 17.50 -29.52 11.27
CA LYS A 91 18.50 -28.88 12.15
C LYS A 91 18.42 -29.36 13.61
N ALA A 92 17.57 -30.34 13.91
CA ALA A 92 17.47 -30.99 15.22
C ALA A 92 18.11 -32.38 15.20
#